data_AF-A0A953AL39-F1
#
_entry.id   AF-A0A953AL39-F1
#
_cell.length_a   1.000
_cell.length_b   1.000
_cell.length_c   1.000
_cell.angle_alpha   90.00
_cell.angle_beta   90.00
_cell.angle_gamma   90.00
#
_symmetry.space_group_name_H-M   'P 1'
#
loop_
_entity.id
_entity.type
_entity.pdbx_description
1 polymer ?
#
loop_
_entity_poly.entity_id
_entity_poly.type
_entity_poly.pdbx_seq_one_letter_code
_entity_poly.pdbx_strand_id
1 'polypeptide(L)'
;MTRTLLFSVGAAMALAWAAGCKAHETTFKLLDLKAAQAAHTAHAVFVDANTPEFRAKNGVVPGAILLDNYRTYDVATTLPADKNTPLVFYCTSRT
;
A
#
# COMPACT_ATOMS: atom_id res chain seq x y z
N MET A 1 57.14 27.62 30.82
CA MET A 1 57.27 26.14 30.92
C MET A 1 55.95 25.57 31.38
N THR A 2 55.59 24.38 30.87
CA THR A 2 54.50 23.47 31.32
C THR A 2 53.05 23.98 31.09
N ARG A 3 52.06 23.22 30.60
CA ARG A 3 51.89 21.77 30.36
C ARG A 3 50.78 21.56 29.33
N THR A 4 51.01 20.63 28.41
CA THR A 4 50.00 19.95 27.60
C THR A 4 48.94 19.31 28.51
N LEU A 5 47.65 19.53 28.24
CA LEU A 5 46.56 18.72 28.77
C LEU A 5 45.72 18.21 27.61
N LEU A 6 45.76 16.89 27.45
CA LEU A 6 44.98 16.11 26.51
C LEU A 6 43.55 15.88 27.02
N PHE A 7 42.70 15.47 26.07
CA PHE A 7 41.49 14.64 26.21
C PHE A 7 40.28 15.23 26.95
N SER A 8 39.23 15.55 26.18
CA SER A 8 37.98 14.76 26.20
C SER A 8 36.94 15.36 25.23
N VAL A 9 36.92 14.89 23.98
CA VAL A 9 35.70 14.98 23.14
C VAL A 9 34.83 13.80 23.55
N GLY A 10 33.89 14.00 24.45
CA GLY A 10 33.08 12.91 24.99
C GLY A 10 31.98 13.39 25.91
N ALA A 11 30.92 13.97 25.33
CA ALA A 11 29.55 14.11 25.85
C ALA A 11 28.85 15.15 24.95
N ALA A 12 27.68 14.97 24.34
CA ALA A 12 26.67 13.94 24.46
C ALA A 12 25.89 13.89 23.13
N MET A 13 26.09 12.83 22.33
CA MET A 13 25.08 12.38 21.35
C MET A 13 24.04 11.59 22.13
N ALA A 14 22.98 12.23 22.61
CA ALA A 14 21.76 11.54 23.03
C ALA A 14 20.67 12.56 23.33
N LEU A 15 19.88 12.95 22.32
CA LEU A 15 18.52 13.50 22.47
C LEU A 15 17.87 13.65 21.09
N ALA A 16 17.79 12.56 20.34
CA ALA A 16 16.94 12.47 19.15
C ALA A 16 16.44 11.03 18.95
N TRP A 17 15.79 10.46 19.98
CA TRP A 17 15.10 9.17 19.86
C TRP A 17 13.67 9.21 20.42
N ALA A 18 12.92 10.28 20.17
CA ALA A 18 11.53 10.35 20.62
C ALA A 18 10.55 10.85 19.54
N ALA A 19 10.90 10.74 18.25
CA ALA A 19 9.99 11.10 17.14
C ALA A 19 9.67 9.90 16.23
N GLY A 20 9.80 8.67 16.73
CA GLY A 20 9.78 7.45 15.92
C GLY A 20 8.58 6.54 16.13
N CYS A 21 7.39 7.06 16.45
CA CYS A 21 6.16 6.26 16.39
C CYS A 21 5.03 7.10 15.79
N LYS A 22 5.05 7.27 14.46
CA LYS A 22 3.80 7.48 13.74
C LYS A 22 3.19 6.09 13.54
N ALA A 23 2.04 5.86 14.15
CA ALA A 23 1.20 4.71 13.83
C ALA A 23 1.02 4.66 12.30
N HIS A 24 1.09 3.46 11.72
CA HIS A 24 0.86 3.21 10.31
C HIS A 24 -0.64 3.45 10.00
N GLU A 25 -0.99 4.70 9.73
CA GLU A 25 -2.28 5.10 9.17
C GLU A 25 -2.46 4.39 7.83
N THR A 26 -3.31 3.38 7.78
CA THR A 26 -3.70 2.75 6.52
C THR A 26 -4.60 3.73 5.76
N THR A 27 -4.00 4.51 4.86
CA THR A 27 -4.66 5.61 4.13
C THR A 27 -5.46 5.10 2.93
N PHE A 28 -6.32 4.09 3.10
CA PHE A 28 -7.23 3.63 2.05
C PHE A 28 -8.69 3.94 2.40
N LYS A 29 -9.50 4.22 1.38
CA LYS A 29 -10.94 4.45 1.52
C LYS A 29 -11.68 3.15 1.25
N LEU A 30 -12.56 2.77 2.17
CA LEU A 30 -13.56 1.74 1.89
C LEU A 30 -14.66 2.36 1.03
N LEU A 31 -15.01 1.67 -0.05
CA LEU A 31 -16.08 2.09 -0.96
C LEU A 31 -17.29 1.17 -0.77
N ASP A 32 -18.47 1.76 -0.72
CA ASP A 32 -19.70 1.01 -0.95
C ASP A 32 -19.88 0.72 -2.45
N LEU A 33 -20.91 -0.06 -2.81
CA LEU A 33 -21.17 -0.44 -4.20
C LEU A 33 -21.45 0.77 -5.10
N LYS A 34 -22.09 1.82 -4.57
CA LYS A 34 -22.41 3.02 -5.34
C LYS A 34 -21.14 3.81 -5.68
N ALA A 35 -20.26 3.98 -4.70
CA ALA A 35 -18.99 4.64 -4.87
C ALA A 35 -18.03 3.83 -5.75
N ALA A 36 -18.03 2.50 -5.62
CA ALA A 36 -17.30 1.62 -6.52
C ALA A 36 -17.80 1.74 -7.97
N GLN A 37 -19.12 1.73 -8.20
CA GLN A 37 -19.69 1.94 -9.53
C GLN A 37 -19.28 3.31 -10.12
N ALA A 38 -19.33 4.37 -9.32
CA ALA A 38 -18.88 5.70 -9.74
C ALA A 38 -17.39 5.71 -10.10
N ALA A 39 -16.55 5.00 -9.34
CA ALA A 39 -15.13 4.86 -9.64
C ALA A 39 -14.88 4.08 -10.94
N HIS A 40 -15.69 3.05 -11.23
CA HIS A 40 -15.62 2.30 -12.50
C HIS A 40 -15.99 3.19 -13.69
N THR A 41 -17.06 3.97 -13.56
CA THR A 41 -17.45 4.97 -14.58
C THR A 41 -16.40 6.07 -14.75
N ALA A 42 -15.68 6.42 -13.68
CA ALA A 42 -14.55 7.35 -13.72
C ALA A 42 -13.22 6.70 -14.16
N HIS A 43 -13.26 5.46 -14.66
CA HIS A 43 -12.11 4.72 -15.18
C HIS A 43 -10.99 4.43 -14.17
N ALA A 44 -11.33 4.29 -12.88
CA ALA A 44 -10.40 3.69 -11.93
C ALA A 44 -10.05 2.26 -12.34
N VAL A 45 -8.82 1.83 -12.05
CA VAL A 45 -8.39 0.46 -12.35
C VAL A 45 -8.82 -0.46 -11.21
N PHE A 46 -9.61 -1.46 -11.56
CA PHE A 46 -10.07 -2.47 -10.62
C PHE A 46 -9.05 -3.61 -10.54
N VAL A 47 -8.72 -4.00 -9.31
CA VAL A 47 -7.74 -5.05 -9.01
C VAL A 47 -8.44 -6.13 -8.21
N ASP A 48 -8.56 -7.30 -8.82
CA ASP A 48 -9.25 -8.46 -8.30
C ASP A 48 -8.30 -9.35 -7.49
N ALA A 49 -8.54 -9.46 -6.19
CA ALA A 49 -7.78 -10.29 -5.27
C ALA A 49 -8.42 -11.67 -5.02
N ASN A 50 -9.38 -12.09 -5.85
CA ASN A 50 -9.92 -13.44 -5.84
C ASN A 50 -9.03 -14.43 -6.62
N THR A 51 -9.43 -15.71 -6.67
CA THR A 51 -8.76 -16.73 -7.49
C THR A 51 -9.37 -16.80 -8.91
N PRO A 52 -8.64 -17.36 -9.90
CA PRO A 52 -9.19 -17.60 -11.24
C PRO A 52 -10.49 -18.42 -11.21
N GLU A 53 -10.58 -19.43 -10.35
CA GLU A 53 -11.75 -20.31 -10.23
C GLU A 53 -12.97 -19.53 -9.70
N PHE A 54 -12.74 -18.60 -8.78
CA PHE A 54 -13.81 -17.73 -8.28
C PHE A 54 -14.36 -16.83 -9.39
N ARG A 55 -13.49 -16.23 -10.23
CA ARG A 55 -13.91 -15.42 -11.39
C ARG A 55 -14.70 -16.25 -12.40
N ALA A 56 -14.23 -17.46 -12.70
CA ALA A 56 -14.90 -18.35 -13.64
C ALA A 56 -16.33 -18.70 -13.17
N LYS A 57 -16.54 -18.86 -11.86
CA LYS A 57 -17.84 -19.21 -11.29
C LYS A 57 -18.77 -18.02 -11.07
N ASN A 58 -18.24 -16.86 -10.66
CA ASN A 58 -19.05 -15.75 -10.16
C ASN A 58 -18.99 -14.48 -11.02
N GLY A 59 -18.17 -14.49 -12.07
CA GLY A 59 -17.93 -13.32 -12.92
C GLY A 59 -16.88 -12.38 -12.35
N VAL A 60 -16.74 -11.22 -13.01
CA VAL A 60 -15.71 -10.21 -12.72
C VAL A 60 -16.23 -8.82 -13.11
N VAL A 61 -15.77 -7.79 -12.41
CA VAL A 61 -15.81 -6.41 -12.91
C VAL A 61 -15.08 -6.32 -14.27
N PRO A 62 -15.73 -5.84 -15.34
CA PRO A 62 -15.10 -5.72 -16.66
C PRO A 62 -13.82 -4.90 -16.63
N GLY A 63 -12.75 -5.45 -17.20
CA GLY A 63 -11.42 -4.82 -17.27
C GLY A 63 -10.55 -5.00 -16.02
N ALA A 64 -11.02 -5.70 -14.98
CA ALA A 64 -10.24 -5.87 -13.75
C ALA A 64 -9.00 -6.77 -13.94
N ILE A 65 -7.87 -6.30 -13.43
CA ILE A 65 -6.61 -7.04 -13.34
C ILE A 65 -6.75 -8.12 -12.26
N LEU A 66 -6.44 -9.38 -12.58
CA LEU A 66 -6.36 -10.44 -11.58
C LEU A 66 -4.98 -10.43 -10.92
N LEU A 67 -4.93 -10.42 -9.60
CA LEU A 67 -3.69 -10.67 -8.87
C LEU A 67 -3.34 -12.16 -8.93
N ASP A 68 -2.07 -12.47 -9.17
CA ASP A 68 -1.55 -13.84 -9.06
C ASP A 68 -1.71 -14.40 -7.64
N ASN A 69 -1.50 -13.54 -6.63
CA ASN A 69 -1.73 -13.85 -5.23
C ASN A 69 -2.02 -12.57 -4.41
N TYR A 70 -3.08 -12.60 -3.61
CA TYR A 70 -3.54 -11.43 -2.85
C TYR A 70 -2.57 -10.96 -1.76
N ARG A 71 -1.65 -11.82 -1.31
CA ARG A 71 -0.64 -11.52 -0.28
C ARG A 71 0.68 -11.06 -0.91
N THR A 72 1.05 -11.60 -2.06
CA THR A 72 2.31 -11.29 -2.74
C THR A 72 2.13 -11.26 -4.25
N TYR A 73 2.50 -10.16 -4.89
CA TYR A 73 2.53 -10.04 -6.35
C TYR A 73 3.60 -9.03 -6.75
N ASP A 74 4.08 -9.10 -7.99
CA ASP A 74 5.03 -8.13 -8.51
C ASP A 74 4.30 -6.84 -8.89
N VAL A 75 4.42 -5.83 -8.03
CA VAL A 75 3.79 -4.51 -8.20
C VAL A 75 4.23 -3.82 -9.49
N ALA A 76 5.47 -4.03 -9.95
CA ALA A 76 6.01 -3.33 -11.11
C ALA A 76 5.41 -3.83 -12.42
N THR A 77 5.04 -5.11 -12.48
CA THR A 77 4.49 -5.76 -13.67
C THR A 77 2.97 -5.94 -13.62
N THR A 78 2.40 -6.03 -12.42
CA THR A 78 0.95 -6.26 -12.23
C THR A 78 0.14 -4.97 -12.26
N LEU A 79 0.65 -3.88 -11.69
CA LEU A 79 -0.10 -2.61 -11.57
C LEU A 79 0.31 -1.61 -12.65
N PRO A 80 -0.55 -0.62 -12.97
CA PRO A 80 -0.18 0.48 -13.85
C PRO A 80 1.14 1.15 -13.44
N ALA A 81 1.95 1.52 -14.44
CA ALA A 81 3.22 2.20 -14.21
C ALA A 81 3.03 3.59 -13.58
N ASP A 82 1.96 4.30 -13.96
CA ASP A 82 1.61 5.60 -13.38
C ASP A 82 1.08 5.45 -11.95
N LYS A 83 1.81 6.02 -10.99
CA LYS A 83 1.48 5.97 -9.56
C LYS A 83 0.33 6.90 -9.16
N ASN A 84 -0.15 7.74 -10.08
CA ASN A 84 -1.33 8.58 -9.85
C ASN A 84 -2.62 7.89 -10.30
N THR A 85 -2.54 6.72 -10.93
CA THR A 85 -3.72 5.98 -11.38
C THR A 85 -4.56 5.54 -10.17
N PRO A 86 -5.85 5.92 -10.08
CA PRO A 86 -6.72 5.46 -9.00
C PRO A 86 -6.94 3.95 -9.08
N LEU A 87 -6.72 3.25 -7.96
CA LEU A 87 -6.90 1.81 -7.86
C LEU A 87 -8.07 1.47 -6.93
N VAL A 88 -8.88 0.49 -7.31
CA VAL A 88 -9.92 -0.12 -6.47
C VAL A 88 -9.62 -1.61 -6.32
N PHE A 89 -9.13 -2.00 -5.16
CA PHE A 89 -8.93 -3.42 -4.82
C PHE A 89 -10.24 -4.03 -4.32
N TYR A 90 -10.57 -5.22 -4.79
CA TYR A 90 -11.73 -5.96 -4.30
C TYR A 90 -11.44 -7.45 -4.17
N CYS A 91 -12.19 -8.10 -3.28
CA CYS A 91 -12.25 -9.54 -3.14
C CYS A 91 -13.67 -9.95 -2.77
N THR A 92 -13.95 -11.24 -2.76
CA THR A 92 -15.16 -11.79 -2.15
C THR A 92 -15.10 -11.59 -0.63
N SER A 93 -16.23 -11.19 -0.03
CA SER A 93 -16.35 -11.23 1.42
C SER A 93 -16.48 -12.68 1.87
N ARG A 94 -15.53 -13.15 2.68
CA ARG A 94 -15.70 -14.38 3.45
C ARG A 94 -16.28 -13.98 4.80
N THR A 95 -17.59 -14.01 4.92
CA THR A 95 -18.28 -14.06 6.22
C THR A 95 -18.20 -15.46 6.80
#